data_AF-A0A947NFR0-F1
#
_entry.id   AF-A0A947NFR0-F1
#
_cell.length_a   1.000
_cell.length_b   1.000
_cell.length_c   1.000
_cell.angle_alpha   90.00
_cell.angle_beta   90.00
_cell.angle_gamma   90.00
#
_symmetry.space_group_name_H-M   'P 1'
#
loop_
_entity.id
_entity.type
_entity.pdbx_description
1 polymer ?
#
loop_
_entity_poly.entity_id
_entity_poly.type
_entity_poly.pdbx_seq_one_letter_code
_entity_poly.pdbx_strand_id
1 'polypeptide(L)' 'KGIVSAEEHTIYGGLGSAIAEVLLQKTPKGAPMRFVGVKGKFGESGKPEELLEKYGLTARDVVEAAKDILKKR' A
#
# COMPACT_ATOMS: atom_id res chain seq x y z
N LYS A 1 7.56 -9.23 -11.26
CA LYS A 1 6.25 -9.62 -10.69
C LYS A 1 6.29 -9.30 -9.21
N GLY A 2 5.19 -8.80 -8.64
CA GLY A 2 5.07 -8.47 -7.22
C GLY A 2 3.64 -8.04 -6.92
N ILE A 3 3.39 -7.69 -5.66
CA ILE A 3 2.04 -7.41 -5.15
C ILE A 3 1.99 -5.95 -4.68
N VAL A 4 0.94 -5.21 -5.08
CA VAL A 4 0.61 -3.91 -4.51
C VAL A 4 -0.70 -4.07 -3.76
N SER A 5 -0.72 -3.73 -2.47
CA SER A 5 -1.98 -3.52 -1.74
C SER A 5 -2.33 -2.03 -1.76
N ALA A 6 -3.61 -1.74 -1.85
CA ALA A 6 -4.14 -0.38 -1.76
C ALA A 6 -5.32 -0.39 -0.77
N GLU A 7 -5.25 0.48 0.24
CA GLU A 7 -6.26 0.58 1.29
C GLU A 7 -6.41 2.03 1.75
N GLU A 8 -7.65 2.51 1.94
CA GLU A 8 -7.93 3.78 2.63
C GLU A 8 -7.92 3.55 4.15
N HIS A 9 -6.79 3.04 4.64
CA HIS A 9 -6.59 2.64 6.02
C HIS A 9 -5.09 2.73 6.35
N THR A 10 -4.72 2.60 7.64
CA THR A 10 -3.31 2.52 8.02
C THR A 10 -2.66 1.28 7.42
N ILE A 11 -1.45 1.43 6.87
CA ILE A 11 -0.67 0.29 6.37
C ILE A 11 -0.22 -0.67 7.49
N TYR A 12 -0.21 -0.17 8.74
CA TYR A 12 0.20 -0.93 9.91
C TYR A 12 -0.97 -1.75 10.45
N GLY A 13 -0.90 -3.08 10.31
CA GLY A 13 -1.98 -4.00 10.73
C GLY A 13 -3.20 -4.00 9.79
N GLY A 14 -3.12 -3.32 8.64
CA GLY A 14 -4.18 -3.26 7.64
C GLY A 14 -4.16 -4.41 6.64
N LEU A 15 -4.80 -4.19 5.48
CA LEU A 15 -4.89 -5.17 4.39
C LEU A 15 -3.51 -5.63 3.90
N GLY A 16 -2.58 -4.69 3.69
CA GLY A 16 -1.22 -5.00 3.25
C GLY A 16 -0.48 -5.90 4.23
N SER A 17 -0.68 -5.68 5.54
CA SER A 17 -0.11 -6.52 6.60
C SER A 17 -0.71 -7.93 6.57
N ALA A 18 -2.04 -8.05 6.48
CA ALA A 18 -2.73 -9.34 6.39
C ALA A 18 -2.29 -10.15 5.16
N ILE A 19 -2.13 -9.51 4.00
CA ILE A 19 -1.61 -10.17 2.79
C ILE A 19 -0.18 -10.65 3.02
N ALA A 20 0.69 -9.83 3.63
CA ALA A 20 2.07 -10.20 3.90
C ALA A 20 2.18 -11.40 4.85
N GLU A 21 1.34 -11.45 5.89
CA GLU A 21 1.27 -12.58 6.82
C GLU A 21 0.90 -13.88 6.10
N VAL A 22 -0.18 -13.88 5.31
CA VAL A 22 -0.61 -15.05 4.54
C VAL A 22 0.46 -15.46 3.53
N LEU A 23 1.06 -14.49 2.84
CA LEU A 23 2.11 -14.74 1.85
C LEU A 23 3.31 -15.45 2.46
N LEU A 24 3.78 -15.00 3.63
CA LEU A 24 4.92 -15.62 4.32
C LEU A 24 4.58 -17.01 4.86
N GLN A 25 3.35 -17.23 5.34
CA GLN A 25 2.89 -18.56 5.77
C GLN A 25 2.81 -19.56 4.61
N LYS A 26 2.40 -19.12 3.41
CA LYS A 26 2.21 -20.01 2.25
C LYS A 26 3.42 -20.08 1.32
N THR A 27 4.31 -19.09 1.35
CA THR A 27 5.49 -19.00 0.47
C THR A 27 6.65 -18.39 1.25
N PRO A 28 7.53 -19.21 1.87
CA PRO A 28 8.60 -18.71 2.75
C PRO A 28 9.61 -17.77 2.09
N LYS A 29 9.77 -17.85 0.76
CA LYS A 29 10.64 -16.95 0.00
C LYS A 29 10.06 -15.54 -0.18
N GLY A 30 8.77 -15.34 0.15
CA GLY A 30 8.04 -14.10 -0.04
C GLY A 30 7.90 -13.68 -1.49
N ALA A 31 7.42 -12.44 -1.69
CA ALA A 31 7.42 -11.74 -2.96
C ALA A 31 7.63 -10.24 -2.71
N PRO A 32 8.16 -9.48 -3.68
CA PRO A 32 8.22 -8.03 -3.56
C PRO A 32 6.83 -7.43 -3.35
N MET A 33 6.67 -6.62 -2.30
CA MET A 33 5.42 -5.96 -1.96
C MET A 33 5.59 -4.44 -1.81
N ARG A 34 4.52 -3.70 -2.11
CA ARG A 34 4.34 -2.29 -1.76
C ARG A 34 2.95 -2.06 -1.19
N PHE A 35 2.86 -1.14 -0.24
CA PHE A 35 1.61 -0.77 0.42
C PHE A 35 1.27 0.68 0.06
N VAL A 36 0.08 0.89 -0.50
CA VAL A 36 -0.56 2.18 -0.66
C VAL A 36 -1.62 2.30 0.42
N GLY A 37 -1.43 3.25 1.33
CA GLY A 37 -2.24 3.41 2.54
C GLY A 37 -1.67 4.50 3.43
N VAL A 38 -2.42 4.86 4.47
CA VAL A 38 -2.04 5.92 5.41
C VAL A 38 -0.86 5.47 6.27
N LYS A 39 0.14 6.33 6.44
CA LYS A 39 1.41 6.01 7.12
C LYS A 39 1.53 6.73 8.46
N GLY A 40 0.87 6.19 9.49
CA GLY A 40 1.01 6.67 10.87
C GLY A 40 0.55 8.12 11.07
N LYS A 41 -0.56 8.50 10.42
CA LYS A 41 -1.18 9.83 10.55
C LYS A 41 -2.62 9.68 10.98
N PHE A 42 -3.10 10.62 11.79
CA PHE A 42 -4.52 10.77 12.05
C PHE A 42 -5.23 11.39 10.85
N GLY A 43 -6.52 11.09 10.74
CA GLY A 43 -7.40 11.73 9.76
C GLY A 43 -7.62 13.20 10.07
N GLU A 44 -7.95 13.95 9.04
CA GLU A 44 -8.21 15.39 9.10
C GLU A 44 -9.54 15.70 8.41
N SER A 45 -10.18 16.80 8.79
CA SER A 45 -11.37 17.30 8.08
C SER A 45 -10.95 17.99 6.79
N GLY A 46 -11.61 17.66 5.69
CA GLY A 46 -11.30 18.22 4.37
C GLY A 46 -12.16 17.58 3.28
N LYS A 47 -11.96 18.00 2.03
CA LYS A 47 -12.64 17.34 0.91
C LYS A 47 -12.01 15.96 0.67
N PRO A 48 -12.81 14.92 0.43
CA PRO A 48 -12.29 13.56 0.25
C PRO A 48 -11.16 13.47 -0.78
N GLU A 49 -11.30 14.14 -1.93
CA GLU A 49 -10.32 14.08 -3.02
C GLU A 49 -8.99 14.72 -2.63
N GLU A 50 -9.04 15.86 -1.95
CA GLU A 50 -7.86 16.58 -1.45
C GLU A 50 -7.13 15.75 -0.37
N LEU A 51 -7.89 15.04 0.47
CA LEU A 51 -7.33 14.16 1.49
C LEU A 51 -6.67 12.92 0.86
N LEU A 52 -7.33 12.27 -0.10
CA LEU A 52 -6.74 11.13 -0.82
C LEU A 52 -5.43 11.51 -1.50
N GLU A 53 -5.37 12.69 -2.13
CA GLU A 53 -4.14 13.19 -2.76
C GLU A 53 -3.06 13.50 -1.71
N LYS A 54 -3.42 14.17 -0.60
CA LYS A 54 -2.51 14.47 0.52
C LYS A 54 -1.91 13.22 1.16
N TYR A 55 -2.69 12.15 1.30
CA TYR A 55 -2.23 10.89 1.90
C TYR A 55 -1.60 9.92 0.89
N GLY A 56 -1.56 10.26 -0.39
CA GLY A 56 -0.97 9.42 -1.43
C GLY A 56 -1.79 8.15 -1.69
N LEU A 57 -3.11 8.29 -1.73
CA LEU A 57 -4.10 7.22 -1.91
C LEU A 57 -4.75 7.27 -3.30
N THR A 58 -4.05 7.83 -4.28
CA THR A 58 -4.59 8.02 -5.63
C THR A 58 -4.23 6.87 -6.56
N ALA A 59 -4.89 6.80 -7.71
CA ALA A 59 -4.52 5.88 -8.78
C ALA A 59 -3.05 6.05 -9.23
N ARG A 60 -2.53 7.30 -9.19
CA ARG A 60 -1.13 7.59 -9.51
C ARG A 60 -0.18 6.92 -8.51
N ASP A 61 -0.52 6.93 -7.22
CA ASP A 61 0.30 6.30 -6.18
C ASP A 61 0.37 4.78 -6.35
N VAL A 62 -0.75 4.15 -6.72
CA VAL A 62 -0.79 2.72 -7.05
C VAL A 62 0.09 2.40 -8.27
N VAL A 63 0.01 3.21 -9.31
CA VAL A 63 0.85 3.05 -10.51
C VAL A 63 2.33 3.21 -10.19
N GLU A 64 2.72 4.21 -9.40
CA GLU A 64 4.11 4.42 -9.02
C GLU A 64 4.61 3.29 -8.09
N ALA A 65 3.79 2.80 -7.17
CA ALA A 65 4.11 1.63 -6.37
C ALA A 65 4.35 0.38 -7.25
N ALA A 66 3.51 0.16 -8.27
CA ALA A 66 3.68 -0.94 -9.22
C ALA A 66 4.96 -0.79 -10.04
N LYS A 67 5.26 0.42 -10.54
CA LYS A 67 6.51 0.70 -11.27
C LYS A 67 7.75 0.49 -10.40
N ASP A 68 7.73 0.93 -9.14
CA ASP A 68 8.86 0.74 -8.20
C ASP A 68 9.16 -0.75 -7.97
N ILE A 69 8.13 -1.58 -7.86
CA ILE A 69 8.28 -3.04 -7.78
C ILE A 69 8.98 -3.61 -9.03
N LEU A 70 8.66 -3.09 -10.21
CA LEU A 70 9.22 -3.60 -11.47
C LEU A 70 10.67 -3.15 -11.69
N LYS A 71 11.05 -1.97 -11.19
CA LYS A 71 12.41 -1.41 -11.35
C LYS A 71 13.46 -2.04 -10.43
N LYS A 72 13.09 -2.47 -9.22
CA LYS A 72 14.00 -3.04 -8.22
C LYS A 72 14.30 -4.53 -8.44
N ARG A 73 14.64 -4.91 -9.68
CA ARG A 73 15.03 -6.27 -10.05
C ARG A 73 16.52 -6.39 -10.27
#